data_AF-A0A2E9YD60-F1
#
_entry.id   AF-A0A2E9YD60-F1
#
_cell.length_a   1.000
_cell.length_b   1.000
_cell.length_c   1.000
_cell.angle_alpha   90.00
_cell.angle_beta   90.00
_cell.angle_gamma   90.00
#
_symmetry.space_group_name_H-M   'P 1'
#
loop_
_entity.id
_entity.type
_entity.pdbx_description
1 polymer ?
#
loop_
_entity_poly.entity_id
_entity_poly.type
_entity_poly.pdbx_seq_one_letter_code
_entity_poly.pdbx_strand_id
1 'polypeptide(L)'
;SACNYDASTTQDDGSCTYPETGYDCTGACLFDADNDGICDQWEQVGCQDENACNFEQNATEDGYCDYPEPGYNCDGTCDSDVDADGICDQDELPGCTDDGALNYYPLATDEDGSCLYDDSCSSDIDGDNQVTVSDLLLLLSNFGEACE
;
A
#
# COMPACT_ATOMS: atom_id res chain seq x y z
N SER A 1 4.37 28.91 -46.58
CA SER A 1 5.17 28.66 -47.79
C SER A 1 5.13 27.18 -48.11
N ALA A 2 5.18 26.79 -49.39
CA ALA A 2 5.30 25.37 -49.76
C ALA A 2 6.71 24.85 -49.39
N CYS A 3 6.83 23.56 -49.07
CA CYS A 3 8.07 22.94 -48.62
C CYS A 3 9.07 22.70 -49.75
N ASN A 4 8.56 22.57 -50.97
CA ASN A 4 9.35 22.49 -52.20
C ASN A 4 9.39 23.84 -52.95
N TYR A 5 9.36 24.96 -52.23
CA TYR A 5 9.43 26.28 -52.86
C TYR A 5 10.75 26.47 -53.63
N ASP A 6 10.66 26.73 -54.94
CA ASP A 6 11.79 27.03 -55.82
C ASP A 6 11.69 28.47 -56.35
N ALA A 7 12.63 29.31 -55.90
CA ALA A 7 12.71 30.72 -56.28
C ALA A 7 13.10 30.96 -57.76
N SER A 8 13.52 29.93 -58.49
CA SER A 8 13.87 30.02 -59.92
C SER A 8 12.67 29.90 -60.86
N THR A 9 11.50 29.55 -60.32
CA THR A 9 10.26 29.39 -61.08
C THR A 9 9.39 30.66 -61.01
N THR A 10 8.63 30.93 -62.07
CA THR A 10 7.72 32.09 -62.15
C THR A 10 6.26 31.69 -62.35
N GLN A 11 5.99 30.39 -62.46
CA GLN A 11 4.67 29.82 -62.72
C GLN A 11 4.49 28.60 -61.82
N ASP A 12 3.34 28.55 -61.15
CA ASP A 12 2.91 27.42 -60.34
C ASP A 12 2.42 26.28 -61.26
N ASP A 13 3.04 25.12 -61.14
CA ASP A 13 2.69 23.90 -61.89
C ASP A 13 1.77 22.96 -61.09
N GLY A 14 1.31 23.39 -59.91
CA GLY A 14 0.45 22.64 -59.01
C GLY A 14 1.18 21.55 -58.22
N SER A 15 2.52 21.49 -58.26
CA SER A 15 3.32 20.47 -57.56
C SER A 15 3.66 20.82 -56.10
N CYS A 16 3.12 21.92 -55.55
CA CYS A 16 3.43 22.36 -54.19
C CYS A 16 3.13 21.27 -53.14
N THR A 17 4.11 20.97 -52.31
CA THR A 17 3.95 20.16 -51.09
C THR A 17 3.88 21.07 -49.88
N TYR A 18 3.04 20.73 -48.92
CA TYR A 18 2.86 21.46 -47.67
C TYR A 18 3.17 20.52 -46.51
N PRO A 19 3.61 21.07 -45.37
CA PRO A 19 3.85 20.23 -44.21
C PRO A 19 2.52 19.71 -43.67
N GLU A 20 2.59 18.62 -42.92
CA GLU A 20 1.43 18.14 -42.17
C GLU A 20 0.99 19.19 -41.14
N THR A 21 -0.31 19.23 -40.84
CA THR A 21 -0.87 20.24 -39.92
C THR A 21 -0.21 20.12 -38.56
N GLY A 22 0.49 21.15 -38.08
CA GLY A 22 1.22 21.13 -36.80
C GLY A 22 2.74 20.91 -36.92
N TYR A 23 3.23 20.62 -38.13
CA TYR A 23 4.64 20.48 -38.44
C TYR A 23 5.16 21.58 -39.38
N ASP A 24 6.48 21.77 -39.39
CA ASP A 24 7.20 22.53 -40.39
C ASP A 24 7.63 21.67 -41.58
N CYS A 25 8.27 22.29 -42.59
CA CYS A 25 8.69 21.61 -43.81
C CYS A 25 9.85 20.62 -43.64
N THR A 26 10.48 20.58 -42.47
CA THR A 26 11.49 19.60 -42.10
C THR A 26 10.89 18.43 -41.32
N GLY A 27 9.60 18.49 -40.98
CA GLY A 27 8.92 17.54 -40.12
C GLY A 27 9.12 17.82 -38.63
N ALA A 28 9.58 19.02 -38.26
CA ALA A 28 9.70 19.44 -36.87
C ALA A 28 8.37 20.03 -36.36
N CYS A 29 8.06 19.82 -35.09
CA CYS A 29 6.90 20.39 -34.42
C CYS A 29 6.91 21.92 -34.47
N LEU A 30 5.74 22.53 -34.70
CA LEU A 30 5.58 23.98 -34.58
C LEU A 30 5.49 24.44 -33.11
N PHE A 31 4.91 23.59 -32.26
CA PHE A 31 4.80 23.76 -30.82
C PHE A 31 5.15 22.42 -30.18
N ASP A 32 6.21 22.43 -29.39
CA ASP A 32 6.78 21.30 -28.67
C ASP A 32 7.48 21.93 -27.45
N ALA A 33 6.72 22.04 -26.37
CA ALA A 33 7.11 22.81 -25.19
C ALA A 33 8.25 22.14 -24.42
N ASP A 34 8.26 20.81 -24.39
CA ASP A 34 9.19 19.99 -23.61
C ASP A 34 10.34 19.40 -24.46
N ASN A 35 10.22 19.43 -25.79
CA ASN A 35 11.16 18.94 -26.80
C ASN A 35 11.32 17.40 -26.81
N ASP A 36 10.26 16.66 -26.48
CA ASP A 36 10.24 15.20 -26.56
C ASP A 36 10.04 14.67 -28.01
N GLY A 37 9.66 15.55 -28.94
CA GLY A 37 9.44 15.26 -30.35
C GLY A 37 7.99 14.91 -30.71
N ILE A 38 7.07 15.02 -29.76
CA ILE A 38 5.62 14.92 -29.91
C ILE A 38 5.06 16.32 -29.73
N CYS A 39 4.35 16.82 -30.73
CA CYS A 39 3.95 18.22 -30.69
C CYS A 39 2.77 18.40 -29.72
N ASP A 40 2.74 19.52 -28.98
CA ASP A 40 1.77 19.83 -27.90
C ASP A 40 0.31 19.44 -28.20
N GLN A 41 -0.12 19.65 -29.45
CA GLN A 41 -1.48 19.36 -29.89
C GLN A 41 -1.84 17.86 -30.00
N TRP A 42 -0.84 16.98 -29.91
CA TRP A 42 -0.95 15.53 -29.96
C TRP A 42 -0.44 14.85 -28.69
N GLU A 43 0.00 15.63 -27.71
CA GLU A 43 0.43 15.08 -26.45
C GLU A 43 -0.73 14.45 -25.70
N GLN A 44 -0.45 13.31 -25.08
CA GLN A 44 -1.33 12.69 -24.11
C GLN A 44 -0.83 13.06 -22.71
N VAL A 45 -1.56 13.93 -22.02
CA VAL A 45 -1.28 14.28 -20.62
C VAL A 45 -1.67 13.11 -19.73
N GLY A 46 -0.74 12.60 -18.93
CA GLY A 46 -0.99 11.51 -17.99
C GLY A 46 0.21 11.23 -17.09
N CYS A 47 0.03 10.36 -16.09
CA CYS A 47 1.13 10.00 -15.21
C CYS A 47 2.13 9.10 -15.94
N GLN A 48 3.40 9.50 -15.98
CA GLN A 48 4.48 8.73 -16.60
C GLN A 48 5.27 7.85 -15.61
N ASP A 49 4.94 7.88 -14.31
CA ASP A 49 5.60 7.08 -13.27
C ASP A 49 4.98 5.68 -13.18
N GLU A 50 5.77 4.63 -13.46
CA GLU A 50 5.36 3.22 -13.38
C GLU A 50 4.92 2.78 -11.97
N ASN A 51 5.28 3.53 -10.92
CA ASN A 51 4.89 3.24 -9.54
C ASN A 51 3.58 3.91 -9.13
N ALA A 52 2.99 4.74 -9.98
CA ALA A 52 1.71 5.39 -9.71
C ALA A 52 0.52 4.48 -10.05
N CYS A 53 -0.57 4.62 -9.30
CA CYS A 53 -1.81 3.88 -9.47
C CYS A 53 -2.55 4.20 -10.76
N ASN A 54 -2.31 5.39 -11.30
CA ASN A 54 -2.86 5.87 -12.56
C ASN A 54 -1.80 5.98 -13.67
N PHE A 55 -0.74 5.16 -13.63
CA PHE A 55 0.28 5.12 -14.67
C PHE A 55 -0.33 4.95 -16.07
N GLU A 56 0.03 5.84 -16.98
CA GLU A 56 -0.37 5.83 -18.38
C GLU A 56 0.86 5.65 -19.28
N GLN A 57 1.08 4.43 -19.77
CA GLN A 57 2.23 4.09 -20.63
C GLN A 57 2.32 4.94 -21.92
N ASN A 58 1.21 5.49 -22.39
CA ASN A 58 1.17 6.31 -23.61
C ASN A 58 1.15 7.81 -23.30
N ALA A 59 1.28 8.22 -22.04
CA ALA A 59 1.43 9.63 -21.71
C ALA A 59 2.73 10.16 -22.30
N THR A 60 2.64 11.29 -22.97
CA THR A 60 3.76 11.98 -23.62
C THR A 60 4.03 13.31 -22.95
N GLU A 61 3.06 13.83 -22.19
CA GLU A 61 3.23 15.02 -21.35
C GLU A 61 2.96 14.67 -19.88
N ASP A 62 3.76 15.23 -18.99
CA ASP A 62 3.69 14.92 -17.56
C ASP A 62 2.37 15.40 -16.95
N GLY A 63 1.75 14.51 -16.19
CA GLY A 63 0.41 14.67 -15.65
C GLY A 63 0.35 14.46 -14.14
N TYR A 64 -0.86 14.47 -13.60
CA TYR A 64 -1.06 14.13 -12.19
C TYR A 64 -0.83 12.62 -11.96
N CYS A 65 0.04 12.29 -11.02
CA CYS A 65 0.25 10.93 -10.54
C CYS A 65 -0.44 10.71 -9.18
N ASP A 66 -1.28 9.69 -9.13
CA ASP A 66 -1.92 9.19 -7.92
C ASP A 66 -1.11 8.02 -7.37
N TYR A 67 -0.78 8.06 -6.09
CA TYR A 67 0.05 7.06 -5.43
C TYR A 67 -0.75 6.44 -4.29
N PRO A 68 -0.48 5.18 -3.94
CA PRO A 68 -1.20 4.59 -2.83
C PRO A 68 -0.74 5.22 -1.50
N GLU A 69 -1.61 5.16 -0.50
CA GLU A 69 -1.25 5.55 0.87
C GLU A 69 -0.12 4.64 1.39
N PRO A 70 0.78 5.14 2.26
CA PRO A 70 1.87 4.32 2.79
C PRO A 70 1.37 3.03 3.44
N GLY A 71 1.84 1.88 2.93
CA GLY A 71 1.46 0.56 3.42
C GLY A 71 0.22 -0.05 2.78
N TYR A 72 -0.27 0.57 1.71
CA TYR A 72 -1.38 0.10 0.90
C TYR A 72 -0.95 -0.04 -0.57
N ASN A 73 -1.60 -0.95 -1.28
CA ASN A 73 -1.56 -1.09 -2.72
C ASN A 73 -2.53 -0.10 -3.39
N CYS A 74 -2.40 0.05 -4.72
CA CYS A 74 -3.27 0.91 -5.52
C CYS A 74 -4.76 0.55 -5.55
N ASP A 75 -5.11 -0.68 -5.17
CA ASP A 75 -6.51 -1.11 -5.00
C ASP A 75 -7.02 -0.91 -3.56
N GLY A 76 -6.21 -0.33 -2.69
CA GLY A 76 -6.51 -0.09 -1.28
C GLY A 76 -6.34 -1.33 -0.39
N THR A 77 -5.72 -2.41 -0.88
CA THR A 77 -5.36 -3.57 -0.06
C THR A 77 -4.05 -3.34 0.69
N CYS A 78 -3.80 -4.10 1.77
CA CYS A 78 -2.56 -3.99 2.54
C CYS A 78 -1.34 -4.41 1.70
N ASP A 79 -0.26 -3.64 1.80
CA ASP A 79 1.05 -4.06 1.30
C ASP A 79 1.59 -5.27 2.08
N SER A 80 1.29 -5.32 3.38
CA SER A 80 1.63 -6.40 4.29
C SER A 80 0.50 -6.60 5.30
N ASP A 81 0.12 -7.86 5.48
CA ASP A 81 -0.86 -8.39 6.43
C ASP A 81 -0.38 -9.80 6.76
N VAL A 82 0.48 -9.92 7.78
CA VAL A 82 1.23 -11.15 8.07
C VAL A 82 0.35 -12.22 8.69
N ASP A 83 -0.61 -11.83 9.53
CA ASP A 83 -1.47 -12.76 10.26
C ASP A 83 -2.83 -13.01 9.56
N ALA A 84 -3.14 -12.21 8.52
CA ALA A 84 -4.33 -12.28 7.69
C ALA A 84 -5.63 -11.98 8.45
N ASP A 85 -5.58 -11.12 9.46
CA ASP A 85 -6.76 -10.66 10.20
C ASP A 85 -7.55 -9.55 9.46
N GLY A 86 -6.95 -8.96 8.42
CA GLY A 86 -7.51 -7.91 7.57
C GLY A 86 -7.19 -6.48 8.02
N ILE A 87 -6.30 -6.31 8.98
CA ILE A 87 -5.70 -5.04 9.42
C ILE A 87 -4.26 -5.05 8.92
N CYS A 88 -3.84 -3.98 8.25
CA CYS A 88 -2.50 -3.94 7.68
C CYS A 88 -1.44 -3.81 8.80
N ASP A 89 -0.28 -4.44 8.65
CA ASP A 89 0.78 -4.48 9.68
C ASP A 89 1.15 -3.07 10.23
N GLN A 90 1.11 -2.03 9.40
CA GLN A 90 1.42 -0.66 9.86
C GLN A 90 0.34 -0.03 10.74
N ASP A 91 -0.89 -0.53 10.65
CA ASP A 91 -2.06 -0.06 11.38
C ASP A 91 -2.39 -0.94 12.58
N GLU A 92 -1.64 -2.03 12.76
CA GLU A 92 -1.80 -2.93 13.89
C GLU A 92 -1.39 -2.28 15.21
N LEU A 93 -2.13 -2.62 16.26
CA LEU A 93 -1.82 -2.24 17.62
C LEU A 93 -1.35 -3.47 18.40
N PRO A 94 -0.07 -3.56 18.79
CA PRO A 94 0.43 -4.70 19.55
C PRO A 94 -0.17 -4.76 20.96
N GLY A 95 -0.53 -5.96 21.39
CA GLY A 95 -0.96 -6.25 22.76
C GLY A 95 -1.57 -7.65 22.88
N CYS A 96 -2.17 -7.93 24.03
CA CYS A 96 -2.88 -9.19 24.22
C CYS A 96 -4.29 -9.13 23.61
N THR A 97 -4.58 -9.96 22.62
CA THR A 97 -5.91 -10.10 21.97
C THR A 97 -6.78 -11.21 22.57
N ASP A 98 -6.21 -12.07 23.43
CA ASP A 98 -6.94 -13.11 24.15
C ASP A 98 -7.86 -12.53 25.25
N ASP A 99 -9.18 -12.71 25.09
CA ASP A 99 -10.20 -12.21 26.02
C ASP A 99 -10.22 -12.94 27.39
N GLY A 100 -9.53 -14.08 27.49
CA GLY A 100 -9.30 -14.82 28.73
C GLY A 100 -8.09 -14.33 29.54
N ALA A 101 -7.26 -13.44 29.00
CA ALA A 101 -6.08 -12.93 29.68
C ALA A 101 -6.41 -11.80 30.68
N LEU A 102 -5.63 -11.73 31.77
CA LEU A 102 -5.71 -10.70 32.80
C LEU A 102 -5.41 -9.29 32.29
N ASN A 103 -4.64 -9.19 31.20
CA ASN A 103 -4.26 -7.95 30.53
C ASN A 103 -4.80 -7.88 29.09
N TYR A 104 -5.93 -8.55 28.80
CA TYR A 104 -6.63 -8.39 27.53
C TYR A 104 -6.80 -6.91 27.16
N TYR A 105 -6.40 -6.56 25.94
CA TYR A 105 -6.54 -5.22 25.42
C TYR A 105 -7.45 -5.24 24.17
N PRO A 106 -8.71 -4.78 24.28
CA PRO A 106 -9.69 -4.91 23.19
C PRO A 106 -9.41 -4.03 21.95
N LEU A 107 -8.37 -3.19 22.01
CA LEU A 107 -7.91 -2.44 20.85
C LEU A 107 -6.64 -3.04 20.24
N ALA A 108 -6.04 -4.05 20.87
CA ALA A 108 -4.96 -4.80 20.25
C ALA A 108 -5.49 -5.55 19.04
N THR A 109 -4.72 -5.52 17.97
CA THR A 109 -5.00 -6.25 16.72
C THR A 109 -3.85 -7.19 16.37
N ASP A 110 -2.66 -6.97 16.94
CA ASP A 110 -1.50 -7.86 16.79
C ASP A 110 -1.12 -8.47 18.15
N GLU A 111 -1.01 -9.79 18.18
CA GLU A 111 -0.64 -10.56 19.36
C GLU A 111 0.86 -10.43 19.67
N ASP A 112 1.21 -9.61 20.65
CA ASP A 112 2.60 -9.32 21.00
C ASP A 112 3.23 -10.35 21.97
N GLY A 113 2.46 -11.36 22.37
CA GLY A 113 2.88 -12.38 23.33
C GLY A 113 2.96 -11.89 24.79
N SER A 114 2.39 -10.72 25.10
CA SER A 114 2.35 -10.16 26.45
C SER A 114 1.21 -10.69 27.31
N CYS A 115 0.33 -11.55 26.78
CA CYS A 115 -0.81 -12.10 27.51
C CYS A 115 -0.40 -12.72 28.86
N LEU A 116 -1.03 -12.24 29.93
CA LEU A 116 -0.89 -12.69 31.30
C LEU A 116 -2.09 -13.54 31.64
N TYR A 117 -1.86 -14.80 31.94
CA TYR A 117 -2.89 -15.69 32.43
C TYR A 117 -2.78 -15.82 33.94
N ASP A 118 -3.91 -16.06 34.59
CA ASP A 118 -3.90 -16.43 36.00
C ASP A 118 -3.31 -17.84 36.14
N ASP A 119 -2.01 -17.91 36.41
CA ASP A 119 -1.33 -19.16 36.80
C ASP A 119 -1.92 -19.73 38.10
N SER A 120 -2.67 -18.92 38.87
CA SER A 120 -3.39 -19.41 40.04
C SER A 120 -4.74 -19.96 39.60
N CYS A 121 -4.75 -21.24 39.22
CA CYS A 121 -5.93 -22.02 39.53
C CYS A 121 -6.16 -21.85 41.03
N SER A 122 -7.23 -21.20 41.46
CA SER A 122 -7.54 -20.97 42.89
C SER A 122 -7.65 -22.24 43.75
N SER A 123 -7.50 -23.42 43.13
CA SER A 123 -7.48 -24.75 43.74
C SER A 123 -6.13 -25.49 43.55
N ASP A 124 -5.11 -24.84 43.00
CA ASP A 124 -3.71 -25.28 43.05
C ASP A 124 -3.16 -24.84 44.41
N ILE A 125 -3.13 -25.78 45.35
CA ILE A 125 -2.77 -25.52 46.75
C ILE A 125 -1.27 -25.82 46.95
N ASP A 126 -0.69 -26.69 46.13
CA ASP A 126 0.73 -27.07 46.24
C ASP A 126 1.68 -26.23 45.36
N GLY A 127 1.13 -25.41 44.46
CA GLY A 127 1.83 -24.42 43.64
C GLY A 127 2.58 -25.01 42.45
N ASP A 128 2.09 -26.13 41.90
CA ASP A 128 2.70 -26.84 40.77
C ASP A 128 2.11 -26.47 39.38
N ASN A 129 1.22 -25.48 39.35
CA ASN A 129 0.46 -25.01 38.18
C ASN A 129 -0.50 -26.06 37.59
N GLN A 130 -0.94 -27.02 38.40
CA GLN A 130 -1.98 -27.99 38.04
C GLN A 130 -3.02 -28.09 39.15
N VAL A 131 -4.25 -28.50 38.80
CA VAL A 131 -5.27 -28.88 39.80
C VAL A 131 -5.43 -30.39 39.75
N THR A 132 -4.84 -31.09 40.71
CA THR A 132 -4.80 -32.55 40.76
C THR A 132 -5.30 -33.10 42.10
N VAL A 133 -5.22 -34.42 42.26
CA VAL A 133 -5.51 -35.07 43.53
C VAL A 133 -4.50 -34.63 44.61
N SER A 134 -3.29 -34.22 44.24
CA SER A 134 -2.26 -33.74 45.19
C SER A 134 -2.73 -32.51 45.96
N ASP A 135 -3.33 -31.54 45.26
CA ASP A 135 -3.92 -30.33 45.87
C ASP A 135 -5.04 -30.66 46.85
N LEU A 136 -5.94 -31.55 46.43
CA LEU A 136 -7.03 -32.00 47.29
C LEU A 136 -6.50 -32.71 48.54
N LEU A 137 -5.43 -33.50 48.41
CA LEU A 137 -4.80 -34.19 49.54
C LEU A 137 -4.13 -33.21 50.50
N LEU A 138 -3.59 -32.09 50.03
CA LEU A 138 -3.00 -31.04 50.86
C LEU A 138 -4.06 -30.27 51.68
N LEU A 139 -5.24 -30.03 51.09
CA LEU A 139 -6.39 -29.52 51.84
C LEU A 139 -6.86 -30.53 52.89
N LEU A 140 -7.01 -31.79 52.48
CA LEU A 140 -7.51 -32.85 53.36
C LEU A 140 -6.53 -33.24 54.46
N SER A 141 -5.22 -33.03 54.29
CA SER A 141 -4.23 -33.35 55.32
C SER A 141 -4.37 -32.50 56.58
N ASN A 142 -4.89 -31.27 56.43
CA ASN A 142 -5.11 -30.34 57.54
C ASN A 142 -6.61 -30.18 57.89
N PHE A 143 -7.48 -30.94 57.23
CA PHE A 143 -8.92 -30.82 57.43
C PHE A 143 -9.33 -31.31 58.84
N GLY A 144 -9.77 -30.37 59.66
CA GLY A 144 -10.19 -30.63 61.05
C GLY A 144 -9.09 -30.43 62.09
N GLU A 145 -7.92 -29.91 61.71
CA GLU A 145 -6.94 -29.41 62.67
C GLU A 145 -7.50 -28.19 63.44
N ALA A 146 -7.23 -28.12 64.73
CA ALA A 146 -7.62 -26.99 65.56
C ALA A 146 -6.64 -25.82 65.34
N CYS A 147 -7.16 -24.63 65.07
CA CYS A 147 -6.34 -23.42 65.05
C CYS A 147 -6.01 -23.00 66.49
N GLU A 148 -4.74 -22.71 66.78
CA GLU A 148 -4.31 -22.03 68.01
C GLU A 148 -4.33 -20.50 67.87
#